data_AF-A0AAU4RX87-F1
#
_entry.id   AF-A0AAU4RX87-F1
#
_cell.length_a   1.000
_cell.length_b   1.000
_cell.length_c   1.000
_cell.angle_alpha   90.00
_cell.angle_beta   90.00
_cell.angle_gamma   90.00
#
_symmetry.space_group_name_H-M   'P 1'
#
loop_
_entity.id
_entity.type
_entity.pdbx_description
1 polymer ?
#
loop_
_entity_poly.entity_id
_entity_poly.type
_entity_poly.pdbx_seq_one_letter_code
_entity_poly.pdbx_strand_id
1 'polypeptide(L)'
;MREHLAAAGMAPCDLARRRRPLALVDLVWAGRTFTTLHTVLRNWVEDSREPWPVVRSRLRYLGITARTETSPKTWRRQQHHPWTGDLPARAVQNVSLDRSMWHLLGDREPKTAPSFPPQRWHDDTVSAPVRGEGPTRALATAVALVEAGRTRSVRQRLVRTFSSEPAFAEPWLRSLSHELRPR
;
A
#
# COMPACT_ATOMS: atom_id res chain seq x y z
N MET A 1 7.27 17.38 4.47
CA MET A 1 6.30 16.25 4.68
C MET A 1 4.84 16.63 4.43
N ARG A 2 4.22 17.57 5.17
CA ARG A 2 2.80 17.94 4.94
C ARG A 2 2.52 18.35 3.49
N GLU A 3 3.43 19.06 2.85
CA GLU A 3 3.34 19.41 1.43
C GLU A 3 3.28 18.18 0.50
N HIS A 4 4.16 17.19 0.69
CA HIS A 4 4.10 15.94 -0.08
C HIS A 4 2.81 15.16 0.16
N LEU A 5 2.32 15.15 1.40
CA LEU A 5 1.03 14.51 1.73
C LEU A 5 -0.14 15.27 1.11
N ALA A 6 -0.14 16.62 1.14
CA ALA A 6 -1.11 17.45 0.43
C ALA A 6 -1.12 17.16 -1.07
N ALA A 7 0.07 17.11 -1.70
CA ALA A 7 0.21 16.80 -3.12
C ALA A 7 -0.34 15.41 -3.47
N ALA A 8 -0.30 14.46 -2.52
CA ALA A 8 -0.91 13.15 -2.64
C ALA A 8 -2.41 13.10 -2.25
N GLY A 9 -3.04 14.25 -2.00
CA GLY A 9 -4.46 14.37 -1.63
C GLY A 9 -4.77 13.89 -0.21
N MET A 10 -3.80 13.99 0.70
CA MET A 10 -3.92 13.61 2.11
C MET A 10 -3.99 14.82 3.06
N ALA A 11 -4.21 16.03 2.53
CA ALA A 11 -4.51 17.15 3.41
C ALA A 11 -5.80 16.87 4.21
N PRO A 12 -5.91 17.29 5.48
CA PRO A 12 -7.08 17.04 6.31
C PRO A 12 -8.41 17.42 5.66
N CYS A 13 -8.48 18.56 4.98
CA CYS A 13 -9.66 19.03 4.27
C CYS A 13 -10.03 18.14 3.08
N ASP A 14 -9.04 17.67 2.31
CA ASP A 14 -9.24 16.73 1.20
C ASP A 14 -9.75 15.38 1.70
N LEU A 15 -9.16 14.89 2.79
CA LEU A 15 -9.59 13.65 3.43
C LEU A 15 -11.03 13.77 3.93
N ALA A 16 -11.40 14.87 4.58
CA ALA A 16 -12.75 15.10 5.09
C ALA A 16 -13.81 15.11 3.97
N ARG A 17 -13.47 15.70 2.81
CA ARG A 17 -14.38 15.83 1.65
C ARG A 17 -14.40 14.60 0.75
N ARG A 18 -13.49 13.65 0.94
CA ARG A 18 -13.33 12.50 0.05
C ARG A 18 -14.56 11.59 0.07
N ARG A 19 -15.11 11.30 -1.11
CA ARG A 19 -16.23 10.34 -1.25
C ARG A 19 -15.83 8.91 -0.88
N ARG A 20 -14.62 8.50 -1.26
CA ARG A 20 -14.07 7.16 -1.01
C ARG A 20 -12.87 7.21 -0.07
N PRO A 21 -12.71 6.22 0.83
CA PRO A 21 -11.52 6.15 1.68
C PRO A 21 -10.23 6.12 0.88
N LEU A 22 -9.16 6.71 1.44
CA LEU A 22 -7.79 6.59 0.99
C LEU A 22 -7.14 5.40 1.68
N ALA A 23 -6.51 4.53 0.90
CA ALA A 23 -5.76 3.39 1.39
C ALA A 23 -4.26 3.65 1.30
N LEU A 24 -3.59 3.61 2.45
CA LEU A 24 -2.15 3.55 2.58
C LEU A 24 -1.75 2.08 2.53
N VAL A 25 -0.98 1.71 1.51
CA VAL A 25 -0.56 0.32 1.27
C VAL A 25 0.95 0.26 1.37
N ASP A 26 1.48 -0.68 2.15
CA ASP A 26 2.93 -0.85 2.32
C ASP A 26 3.29 -2.33 2.52
N LEU A 27 4.52 -2.69 2.14
CA LEU A 27 5.13 -3.98 2.45
C LEU A 27 5.70 -3.93 3.87
N VAL A 28 5.00 -4.53 4.83
CA VAL A 28 5.24 -4.25 6.24
C VAL A 28 6.16 -5.28 6.90
N TRP A 29 7.33 -4.81 7.34
CA TRP A 29 8.22 -5.56 8.23
C TRP A 29 7.86 -5.34 9.71
N ALA A 30 7.95 -4.08 10.19
CA ALA A 30 7.75 -3.73 11.62
C ALA A 30 6.60 -2.72 11.90
N GLY A 31 6.03 -2.08 10.86
CA GLY A 31 4.91 -1.13 10.99
C GLY A 31 5.30 0.32 11.31
N ARG A 32 6.59 0.63 11.43
CA ARG A 32 7.09 2.00 11.76
C ARG A 32 6.62 3.08 10.78
N THR A 33 6.55 2.77 9.49
CA THR A 33 6.08 3.69 8.45
C THR A 33 4.65 4.14 8.74
N PHE A 34 3.74 3.20 8.97
CA PHE A 34 2.34 3.51 9.26
C PHE A 34 2.17 4.27 10.57
N THR A 35 2.90 3.91 11.63
CA THR A 35 2.88 4.68 12.88
C THR A 35 3.28 6.14 12.63
N THR A 36 4.39 6.37 11.92
CA THR A 36 4.88 7.72 11.64
C THR A 36 3.89 8.52 10.80
N LEU A 37 3.37 7.93 9.72
CA LEU A 37 2.38 8.56 8.85
C LEU A 37 1.08 8.88 9.62
N HIS A 38 0.61 7.96 10.45
CA HIS A 38 -0.59 8.17 11.26
C HIS A 38 -0.40 9.32 12.23
N THR A 39 0.70 9.37 12.98
CA THR A 39 0.99 10.47 13.91
C THR A 39 1.04 11.81 13.20
N VAL A 40 1.72 11.90 12.04
CA VAL A 40 1.78 13.15 11.25
C VAL A 40 0.38 13.59 10.80
N LEU A 41 -0.44 12.67 10.30
CA LEU A 41 -1.81 12.96 9.86
C LEU A 41 -2.70 13.37 11.04
N ARG A 42 -2.63 12.65 12.16
CA ARG A 42 -3.45 12.91 13.35
C ARG A 42 -3.18 14.30 13.91
N ASN A 43 -1.91 14.67 14.03
CA ASN A 43 -1.49 15.99 14.50
C ASN A 43 -1.91 17.08 13.50
N TRP A 44 -1.79 16.82 12.20
CA TRP A 44 -2.19 17.80 11.19
C TRP A 44 -3.70 18.05 11.15
N VAL A 45 -4.52 17.01 11.36
CA VAL A 45 -5.97 17.16 11.49
C VAL A 45 -6.31 18.03 12.70
N GLU A 46 -5.62 17.82 13.82
CA GLU A 46 -5.79 18.63 15.03
C GLU A 46 -5.43 20.10 14.80
N ASP A 47 -4.26 20.36 14.21
CA ASP A 47 -3.81 21.72 13.87
C ASP A 47 -4.79 22.42 12.91
N SER A 48 -5.33 21.67 11.94
CA SER A 48 -6.25 22.21 10.93
C SER A 48 -7.70 22.27 11.41
N ARG A 49 -7.99 21.77 12.62
CA ARG A 49 -9.33 21.69 13.22
C ARG A 49 -10.38 20.98 12.36
N GLU A 50 -9.94 20.04 11.51
CA GLU A 50 -10.87 19.21 10.74
C GLU A 50 -11.49 18.14 11.66
N PRO A 51 -12.75 17.74 11.44
CA PRO A 51 -13.43 16.81 12.32
C PRO A 51 -12.83 15.41 12.21
N TRP A 52 -12.04 15.03 13.24
CA TRP A 52 -11.37 13.72 13.29
C TRP A 52 -12.29 12.53 13.03
N PRO A 53 -13.54 12.45 13.55
CA PRO A 53 -14.45 11.35 13.25
C PRO A 53 -14.73 11.17 11.75
N VAL A 54 -14.77 12.27 10.99
CA VAL A 54 -14.93 12.23 9.53
C VAL A 54 -13.63 11.74 8.90
N VAL A 55 -12.50 12.37 9.20
CA VAL A 55 -11.20 12.02 8.60
C VAL A 55 -10.81 10.56 8.85
N ARG A 56 -10.94 10.07 10.10
CA ARG A 56 -10.60 8.68 10.44
C ARG A 56 -11.44 7.65 9.67
N SER A 57 -12.68 7.99 9.32
CA SER A 57 -13.55 7.11 8.52
C SER A 57 -13.08 6.97 7.07
N ARG A 58 -12.21 7.89 6.62
CA ARG A 58 -11.66 7.99 5.27
C ARG A 58 -10.24 7.43 5.15
N LEU A 59 -9.62 6.98 6.24
CA LEU A 59 -8.30 6.35 6.21
C LEU A 59 -8.40 4.83 6.25
N ARG A 60 -7.61 4.16 5.42
CA ARG A 60 -7.38 2.70 5.44
C ARG A 60 -5.88 2.45 5.42
N TYR A 61 -5.45 1.40 6.12
CA TYR A 61 -4.08 0.91 6.17
C TYR A 61 -4.10 -0.55 5.77
N LEU A 62 -3.39 -0.87 4.70
CA LEU A 62 -3.29 -2.23 4.16
C LEU A 62 -1.84 -2.69 4.23
N GLY A 63 -1.54 -3.60 5.16
CA GLY A 63 -0.21 -4.17 5.30
C GLY A 63 -0.05 -5.41 4.43
N ILE A 64 0.95 -5.42 3.55
CA ILE A 64 1.36 -6.62 2.82
C ILE A 64 2.40 -7.34 3.69
N THR A 65 2.05 -8.50 4.22
CA THR A 65 2.86 -9.23 5.22
C THR A 65 3.33 -10.58 4.72
N ALA A 66 4.47 -11.05 5.21
CA ALA A 66 4.86 -12.44 5.01
C ALA A 66 3.84 -13.34 5.72
N ARG A 67 3.33 -14.36 5.02
CA ARG A 67 2.44 -15.37 5.56
C ARG A 67 3.18 -16.12 6.65
N THR A 68 2.65 -16.04 7.85
CA THR A 68 3.00 -16.87 8.99
C THR A 68 1.92 -17.92 9.20
N GLU A 69 2.12 -18.80 10.17
CA GLU A 69 1.12 -19.81 10.54
C GLU A 69 -0.27 -19.19 10.75
N THR A 70 -1.29 -19.81 10.15
CA THR A 70 -2.70 -19.47 10.37
C THR A 70 -3.17 -20.10 11.67
N SER A 71 -2.81 -19.47 12.80
CA SER A 71 -3.30 -19.82 14.12
C SER A 71 -3.99 -18.61 14.76
N PRO A 72 -5.08 -18.80 15.52
CA PRO A 72 -5.68 -17.71 16.31
C PRO A 72 -4.72 -17.14 17.36
N LYS A 73 -3.62 -17.85 17.66
CA LYS A 73 -2.55 -17.39 18.56
C LYS A 73 -1.45 -16.58 17.85
N THR A 74 -1.49 -16.46 16.53
CA THR A 74 -0.46 -15.74 15.77
C THR A 74 -0.58 -14.24 16.02
N TRP A 75 0.32 -13.70 16.86
CA TRP A 75 0.37 -12.29 17.23
C TRP A 75 0.76 -11.41 16.04
N ARG A 76 -0.21 -10.66 15.51
CA ARG A 76 -0.01 -9.75 14.37
C ARG A 76 0.40 -8.37 14.87
N ARG A 77 1.67 -8.19 15.21
CA ARG A 77 2.26 -6.95 15.79
C ARG A 77 1.77 -5.66 15.14
N GLN A 78 1.55 -5.67 13.84
CA GLN A 78 1.16 -4.51 13.04
C GLN A 78 -0.27 -4.03 13.33
N GLN A 79 -1.14 -4.92 13.81
CA GLN A 79 -2.54 -4.63 14.17
C GLN A 79 -2.69 -4.14 15.62
N HIS A 80 -1.65 -4.28 16.44
CA HIS A 80 -1.65 -3.93 17.87
C HIS A 80 -0.76 -2.72 18.20
N HIS A 81 -0.38 -1.91 17.20
CA HIS A 81 0.23 -0.61 17.49
C HIS A 81 -0.82 0.31 18.12
N PRO A 82 -0.49 1.13 19.13
CA PRO A 82 -1.48 1.95 19.85
C PRO A 82 -2.38 2.80 18.95
N TRP A 83 -1.83 3.35 17.87
CA TRP A 83 -2.56 4.19 16.92
C TRP A 83 -3.69 3.47 16.17
N THR A 84 -3.68 2.14 16.08
CA THR A 84 -4.77 1.42 15.39
C THR A 84 -6.10 1.55 16.14
N GLY A 85 -6.06 1.78 17.45
CA GLY A 85 -7.23 2.05 18.29
C GLY A 85 -7.96 3.35 17.95
N ASP A 86 -7.31 4.29 17.27
CA ASP A 86 -7.94 5.54 16.85
C ASP A 86 -8.89 5.35 15.66
N LEU A 87 -8.80 4.20 14.99
CA LEU A 87 -9.48 3.90 13.73
C LEU A 87 -10.59 2.85 13.91
N PRO A 88 -11.59 2.83 13.01
CA PRO A 88 -12.54 1.71 12.95
C PRO A 88 -11.82 0.37 12.72
N ALA A 89 -12.32 -0.73 13.31
CA ALA A 89 -11.68 -2.05 13.20
C ALA A 89 -11.39 -2.50 11.76
N ARG A 90 -12.26 -2.16 10.81
CA ARG A 90 -12.08 -2.48 9.37
C ARG A 90 -11.04 -1.62 8.64
N ALA A 91 -10.48 -0.61 9.31
CA ALA A 91 -9.58 0.35 8.68
C ALA A 91 -8.15 -0.17 8.57
N VAL A 92 -7.77 -1.15 9.37
CA VAL A 92 -6.43 -1.75 9.34
C VAL A 92 -6.59 -3.22 8.95
N GLN A 93 -6.08 -3.59 7.77
CA GLN A 93 -6.15 -4.95 7.25
C GLN A 93 -4.79 -5.39 6.74
N ASN A 94 -4.57 -6.71 6.72
CA ASN A 94 -3.36 -7.29 6.17
C ASN A 94 -3.68 -8.26 5.03
N VAL A 95 -2.82 -8.29 4.03
CA VAL A 95 -2.79 -9.29 2.97
C VAL A 95 -1.49 -10.08 3.10
N SER A 96 -1.61 -11.39 3.30
CA SER A 96 -0.46 -12.26 3.54
C SER A 96 0.03 -12.91 2.23
N LEU A 97 1.27 -12.61 1.85
CA LEU A 97 1.96 -13.23 0.72
C LEU A 97 2.78 -14.45 1.17
N ASP A 98 3.04 -15.38 0.26
CA ASP A 98 4.07 -16.40 0.49
C ASP A 98 5.39 -15.73 0.96
N ARG A 99 6.10 -16.39 1.88
CA ARG A 99 7.30 -15.83 2.51
C ARG A 99 8.40 -15.56 1.48
N SER A 100 8.57 -16.42 0.49
CA SER A 100 9.58 -16.25 -0.56
C SER A 100 9.23 -15.06 -1.45
N MET A 101 7.95 -14.92 -1.80
CA MET A 101 7.46 -13.76 -2.56
C MET A 101 7.62 -12.46 -1.76
N TRP A 102 7.32 -12.48 -0.46
CA TRP A 102 7.50 -11.31 0.39
C TRP A 102 8.98 -10.88 0.45
N HIS A 103 9.91 -11.83 0.63
CA HIS A 103 11.36 -11.56 0.61
C HIS A 103 11.87 -11.12 -0.77
N LEU A 104 11.27 -11.63 -1.86
CA LEU A 104 11.60 -11.17 -3.21
C LEU A 104 11.34 -9.66 -3.33
N LEU A 105 10.15 -9.21 -2.94
CA LEU A 105 9.73 -7.81 -3.02
C LEU A 105 10.46 -6.91 -2.01
N GLY A 106 10.74 -7.42 -0.80
CA GLY A 106 11.32 -6.63 0.28
C GLY A 106 12.83 -6.49 0.23
N ASP A 107 13.53 -7.60 -0.06
CA ASP A 107 14.94 -7.77 0.26
C ASP A 107 15.83 -8.07 -0.95
N ARG A 108 15.31 -8.79 -1.96
CA ARG A 108 16.14 -9.35 -3.04
C ARG A 108 16.10 -8.55 -4.34
N GLU A 109 14.95 -8.01 -4.70
CA GLU A 109 14.83 -7.23 -5.94
C GLU A 109 15.51 -5.87 -5.78
N PRO A 110 16.37 -5.46 -6.75
CA PRO A 110 16.84 -4.09 -6.84
C PRO A 110 15.66 -3.12 -6.88
N LYS A 111 15.77 -2.00 -6.17
CA LYS A 111 14.73 -0.97 -6.11
C LYS A 111 15.08 0.17 -7.07
N THR A 112 14.06 0.76 -7.69
CA THR A 112 14.22 1.92 -8.58
C THR A 112 14.67 3.18 -7.83
N ALA A 113 14.41 3.23 -6.53
CA ALA A 113 14.84 4.28 -5.63
C ALA A 113 15.42 3.69 -4.34
N PRO A 114 16.39 4.38 -3.71
CA PRO A 114 16.85 4.04 -2.37
C PRO A 114 15.71 4.09 -1.35
N SER A 115 15.93 3.45 -0.20
CA SER A 115 15.03 3.61 0.94
C SER A 115 14.82 5.09 1.29
N PHE A 116 13.57 5.46 1.53
CA PHE A 116 13.13 6.81 1.87
C PHE A 116 12.51 6.86 3.28
N PRO A 117 13.31 6.58 4.33
CA PRO A 117 12.83 6.61 5.71
C PRO A 117 12.56 8.04 6.17
N PRO A 118 11.89 8.24 7.33
CA PRO A 118 11.52 9.55 7.85
C PRO A 118 12.64 10.60 7.86
N GLN A 119 13.86 10.17 8.12
CA GLN A 119 15.05 11.04 8.16
C GLN A 119 15.39 11.66 6.80
N ARG A 120 14.98 11.04 5.70
CA ARG A 120 15.24 11.51 4.33
C ARG A 120 14.09 12.32 3.74
N TRP A 121 12.98 12.49 4.44
CA TRP A 121 11.78 13.15 3.89
C TRP A 121 11.93 14.63 3.53
N HIS A 122 13.07 15.24 3.87
CA HIS A 122 13.42 16.62 3.54
C HIS A 122 14.63 16.70 2.58
N ASP A 123 15.10 15.55 2.09
CA ASP A 123 16.24 15.46 1.19
C ASP A 123 15.78 15.70 -0.25
N ASP A 124 15.99 16.91 -0.78
CA ASP A 124 15.56 17.27 -2.14
C ASP A 124 16.23 16.41 -3.22
N THR A 125 17.38 15.78 -2.91
CA THR A 125 18.10 14.92 -3.85
C THR A 125 17.32 13.65 -4.21
N VAL A 126 16.32 13.27 -3.41
CA VAL A 126 15.46 12.10 -3.69
C VAL A 126 14.51 12.30 -4.86
N SER A 127 14.29 13.55 -5.28
CA SER A 127 13.45 13.87 -6.45
C SER A 127 14.18 13.59 -7.77
N ALA A 128 15.51 13.46 -7.73
CA ALA A 128 16.30 13.11 -8.89
C ALA A 128 16.29 11.58 -9.12
N PRO A 129 16.07 11.11 -10.36
CA PRO A 129 16.18 9.69 -10.67
C PRO A 129 17.58 9.17 -10.37
N VAL A 130 17.68 8.08 -9.61
CA VAL A 130 18.97 7.44 -9.33
C VAL A 130 19.43 6.67 -10.56
N ARG A 131 20.62 7.01 -11.06
CA ARG A 131 21.26 6.31 -12.18
C ARG A 131 22.30 5.33 -11.64
N GLY A 132 22.31 4.13 -12.19
CA GLY A 132 23.21 3.04 -11.80
C GLY A 132 22.68 1.69 -12.26
N GLU A 133 23.54 0.67 -12.30
CA GLU A 133 23.18 -0.65 -12.84
C GLU A 133 21.97 -1.27 -12.11
N GLY A 134 21.97 -1.26 -10.77
CA GLY A 134 20.88 -1.78 -9.95
C GLY A 134 19.52 -1.10 -10.21
N PRO A 135 19.40 0.23 -10.03
CA PRO A 135 18.16 0.96 -10.31
C PRO A 135 17.70 0.87 -11.77
N THR A 136 18.64 0.81 -12.73
CA THR A 136 18.31 0.66 -14.16
C THR A 136 17.73 -0.71 -14.44
N ARG A 137 18.33 -1.77 -13.89
CA ARG A 137 17.79 -3.13 -13.96
C ARG A 137 16.42 -3.24 -13.29
N ALA A 138 16.25 -2.61 -12.12
CA ALA A 138 14.95 -2.55 -11.43
C ALA A 138 13.88 -1.92 -12.32
N LEU A 139 14.21 -0.80 -12.97
CA LEU A 139 13.30 -0.09 -13.86
C LEU A 139 12.97 -0.93 -15.10
N ALA A 140 13.97 -1.59 -15.71
CA ALA A 140 13.76 -2.49 -16.84
C ALA A 140 12.83 -3.65 -16.48
N THR A 141 13.04 -4.29 -15.32
CA THR A 141 12.13 -5.33 -14.81
C THR A 141 10.71 -4.79 -14.59
N ALA A 142 10.56 -3.62 -13.98
CA ALA A 142 9.25 -3.01 -13.76
C ALA A 142 8.52 -2.72 -15.08
N VAL A 143 9.21 -2.18 -16.09
CA VAL A 143 8.67 -1.95 -17.43
C VAL A 143 8.25 -3.28 -18.07
N ALA A 144 9.12 -4.30 -18.05
CA ALA A 144 8.83 -5.60 -18.62
C ALA A 144 7.61 -6.27 -17.97
N LEU A 145 7.43 -6.15 -16.65
CA LEU A 145 6.26 -6.65 -15.93
C LEU A 145 4.97 -5.92 -16.35
N VAL A 146 5.03 -4.60 -16.50
CA VAL A 146 3.88 -3.79 -16.95
C VAL A 146 3.50 -4.15 -18.38
N GLU A 147 4.48 -4.26 -19.26
CA GLU A 147 4.26 -4.66 -20.67
C GLU A 147 3.68 -6.07 -20.76
N ALA A 148 4.28 -7.03 -20.05
CA ALA A 148 3.75 -8.38 -19.95
C ALA A 148 2.29 -8.38 -19.45
N GLY A 149 1.99 -7.64 -18.38
CA GLY A 149 0.64 -7.49 -17.82
C GLY A 149 -0.40 -6.88 -18.77
N ARG A 150 0.04 -6.16 -19.81
CA ARG A 150 -0.83 -5.61 -20.85
C ARG A 150 -1.12 -6.60 -21.97
N THR A 151 -0.33 -7.66 -22.11
CA THR A 151 -0.55 -8.68 -23.15
C THR A 151 -1.86 -9.44 -22.92
N ARG A 152 -2.50 -9.83 -24.03
CA ARG A 152 -3.73 -10.64 -24.01
C ARG A 152 -3.53 -11.97 -23.26
N SER A 153 -2.38 -12.63 -23.46
CA SER A 153 -2.10 -13.93 -22.85
C SER A 153 -1.97 -13.85 -21.32
N VAL A 154 -1.27 -12.84 -20.79
CA VAL A 154 -1.17 -12.62 -19.33
C VAL A 154 -2.51 -12.21 -18.76
N ARG A 155 -3.24 -11.29 -19.40
CA ARG A 155 -4.58 -10.88 -18.95
C ARG A 155 -5.55 -12.05 -18.87
N GLN A 156 -5.57 -12.91 -19.89
CA GLN A 156 -6.39 -14.12 -19.88
C GLN A 156 -5.97 -15.10 -18.77
N ARG A 157 -4.67 -15.25 -18.50
CA ARG A 157 -4.19 -16.04 -17.36
C ARG A 157 -4.68 -15.48 -16.03
N LEU A 158 -4.57 -14.16 -15.83
CA LEU A 158 -5.06 -13.50 -14.61
C LEU A 158 -6.57 -13.71 -14.43
N VAL A 159 -7.36 -13.51 -15.49
CA VAL A 159 -8.82 -13.74 -15.44
C VAL A 159 -9.14 -15.19 -15.07
N ARG A 160 -8.44 -16.17 -15.64
CA ARG A 160 -8.62 -17.59 -15.29
C ARG A 160 -8.29 -17.85 -13.82
N THR A 161 -7.16 -17.35 -13.34
CA THR A 161 -6.75 -17.48 -11.94
C THR A 161 -7.77 -16.83 -11.00
N PHE A 162 -8.23 -15.62 -11.29
CA PHE A 162 -9.24 -14.94 -10.48
C PHE A 162 -10.57 -15.70 -10.47
N SER A 163 -10.95 -16.30 -11.61
CA SER A 163 -12.20 -17.07 -11.72
C SER A 163 -12.15 -18.40 -10.95
N SER A 164 -10.97 -18.94 -10.67
CA SER A 164 -10.81 -20.15 -9.85
C SER A 164 -10.76 -19.89 -8.35
N GLU A 165 -10.61 -18.64 -7.91
CA GLU A 165 -10.61 -18.29 -6.49
C GLU A 165 -12.04 -18.30 -5.91
N PRO A 166 -12.26 -18.84 -4.69
CA PRO A 166 -13.57 -18.79 -4.04
C PRO A 166 -14.16 -17.38 -3.93
N ALA A 167 -13.29 -16.37 -3.78
CA ALA A 167 -13.67 -14.95 -3.73
C ALA A 167 -14.30 -14.44 -5.04
N PHE A 168 -14.30 -15.22 -6.13
CA PHE A 168 -14.99 -14.85 -7.37
C PHE A 168 -16.52 -14.82 -7.21
N ALA A 169 -17.04 -15.43 -6.13
CA ALA A 169 -18.42 -15.24 -5.70
C ALA A 169 -18.72 -13.79 -5.28
N GLU A 170 -17.69 -12.97 -5.01
CA GLU A 170 -17.86 -11.56 -4.66
C GLU A 170 -17.94 -10.64 -5.89
N PRO A 171 -18.87 -9.67 -5.92
CA PRO A 171 -19.02 -8.74 -7.05
C PRO A 171 -17.75 -7.96 -7.40
N TRP A 172 -16.93 -7.60 -6.41
CA TRP A 172 -15.74 -6.80 -6.62
C TRP A 172 -14.66 -7.55 -7.43
N LEU A 173 -14.47 -8.85 -7.20
CA LEU A 173 -13.47 -9.64 -7.92
C LEU A 173 -13.95 -9.97 -9.34
N ARG A 174 -15.26 -10.14 -9.53
CA ARG A 174 -15.85 -10.25 -10.86
C ARG A 174 -15.66 -8.97 -11.67
N SER A 175 -15.95 -7.80 -11.08
CA SER A 175 -15.75 -6.50 -11.76
C SER A 175 -14.30 -6.33 -12.21
N LEU A 176 -13.34 -6.63 -11.34
CA LEU A 176 -11.92 -6.59 -11.68
C LEU A 176 -11.55 -7.54 -12.82
N SER A 177 -12.07 -8.76 -12.78
CA SER A 177 -11.88 -9.73 -13.86
C SER A 177 -12.45 -9.25 -15.20
N HIS A 178 -13.58 -8.54 -15.18
CA HIS A 178 -14.17 -7.95 -16.40
C HIS A 178 -13.32 -6.81 -16.95
N GLU A 179 -12.76 -5.95 -16.10
CA GLU A 179 -11.83 -4.87 -16.51
C GLU A 179 -10.55 -5.40 -17.14
N LEU A 180 -10.09 -6.57 -16.72
CA LEU A 180 -8.89 -7.23 -17.27
C LEU A 180 -9.14 -7.96 -18.59
N ARG A 181 -10.40 -8.20 -18.98
CA ARG A 181 -10.67 -8.84 -20.26
C ARG A 181 -10.17 -7.94 -21.38
N PRO A 182 -9.38 -8.48 -22.33
CA PRO A 182 -9.01 -7.73 -23.53
C PRO A 182 -10.30 -7.26 -24.23
N ARG A 183 -10.32 -6.00 -24.67
CA ARG A 183 -11.30 -5.55 -25.66
C ARG A 183 -11.07 -6.30 -26.97
#